data_AF-A0A7C0X5M5-F1
#
_entry.id   AF-A0A7C0X5M5-F1
#
_cell.length_a   1.000
_cell.length_b   1.000
_cell.length_c   1.000
_cell.angle_alpha   90.00
_cell.angle_beta   90.00
_cell.angle_gamma   90.00
#
_symmetry.space_group_name_H-M   'P 1'
#
loop_
_entity.id
_entity.type
_entity.pdbx_description
1 polymer ?
#
loop_
_entity_poly.entity_id
_entity_poly.type
_entity_poly.pdbx_seq_one_letter_code
_entity_poly.pdbx_strand_id
1 'polypeptide(L)'
;MNLNAEATVDNPATSSVDEAETFSTSLTTYDSLGAAHTVTLEFTPIDENGDSIVDRWDWIAYVPKSDVDSSTTLPLTSDGKGVIIARGDPDYGTTGTPALDFDPMRFDSNGILISNAGASSLEFASVNWANGAQDQSIAWSIRSEIDSGTTYLTGYALDSAISYTYQDGFSIGELESVGINSDGKIIGVFSNGTTKAVAQIALATFPAPTGLTIMGENMFAQAPGSGSPTIGTANSGGRGTIVGQSLEMANVDLTTQFTSMIVMQRGFEANSKIVTVTDQMIQVMLSLKR
;
A
#
# COMPACT_ATOMS: atom_id res chain seq x y z
N MET A 1 -13.70 1.17 17.52
CA MET A 1 -15.04 0.65 17.84
C MET A 1 -15.38 1.00 19.27
N ASN A 2 -16.66 1.25 19.57
CA ASN A 2 -17.14 1.45 20.93
C ASN A 2 -17.81 0.17 21.44
N LEU A 3 -17.57 -0.16 22.70
CA LEU A 3 -18.31 -1.15 23.48
C LEU A 3 -19.13 -0.41 24.54
N ASN A 4 -20.41 -0.74 24.66
CA ASN A 4 -21.34 0.01 25.50
C ASN A 4 -21.04 -0.15 27.00
N ALA A 5 -20.64 0.92 27.68
CA ALA A 5 -20.40 0.89 29.12
C ALA A 5 -21.68 0.69 29.97
N GLU A 6 -22.87 0.79 29.37
CA GLU A 6 -24.17 0.55 30.03
C GLU A 6 -24.83 -0.76 29.55
N ALA A 7 -24.07 -1.66 28.90
CA ALA A 7 -24.59 -2.94 28.43
C ALA A 7 -25.14 -3.79 29.60
N THR A 8 -26.26 -4.48 29.37
CA THR A 8 -26.79 -5.44 30.35
C THR A 8 -25.87 -6.64 30.46
N VAL A 9 -25.56 -7.03 31.70
CA VAL A 9 -24.77 -8.23 32.03
C VAL A 9 -25.70 -9.30 32.55
N ASP A 10 -25.44 -10.55 32.17
CA ASP A 10 -26.08 -11.72 32.78
C ASP A 10 -25.55 -11.87 34.22
N ASN A 11 -26.41 -11.62 35.22
CA ASN A 11 -26.06 -11.78 36.62
C ASN A 11 -26.51 -13.17 37.11
N PRO A 12 -25.60 -14.15 37.30
CA PRO A 12 -25.96 -15.50 37.72
C PRO A 12 -26.55 -15.56 39.15
N ALA A 13 -26.46 -14.48 39.94
CA ALA A 13 -26.98 -14.41 41.31
C ALA A 13 -28.45 -13.93 41.40
N THR A 14 -29.01 -13.36 40.33
CA THR A 14 -30.39 -12.90 40.28
C THR A 14 -31.11 -13.66 39.17
N SER A 15 -32.16 -14.41 39.50
CA SER A 15 -32.98 -15.18 38.54
C SER A 15 -33.83 -14.31 37.58
N SER A 16 -33.34 -13.13 37.19
CA SER A 16 -33.89 -12.29 36.12
C SER A 16 -33.25 -12.70 34.79
N VAL A 17 -34.11 -12.95 33.79
CA VAL A 17 -33.78 -13.43 32.44
C VAL A 17 -33.48 -12.24 31.53
N ASP A 18 -32.57 -11.35 31.93
CA ASP A 18 -32.09 -10.33 31.00
C ASP A 18 -30.88 -10.93 30.29
N GLU A 19 -31.03 -11.28 29.01
CA GLU A 19 -29.93 -11.77 28.19
C GLU A 19 -28.83 -10.69 28.13
N ALA A 20 -27.58 -11.09 28.38
CA ALA A 20 -26.45 -10.17 28.27
C ALA A 20 -26.41 -9.55 26.87
N GLU A 21 -26.17 -8.25 26.78
CA GLU A 21 -26.02 -7.54 25.51
C GLU A 21 -24.67 -7.89 24.87
N THR A 22 -24.63 -9.01 24.13
CA THR A 22 -23.45 -9.41 23.35
C THR A 22 -23.31 -8.52 22.12
N PHE A 23 -22.06 -8.18 21.78
CA PHE A 23 -21.73 -7.46 20.56
C PHE A 23 -20.85 -8.32 19.66
N SER A 24 -21.18 -8.45 18.38
CA SER A 24 -20.37 -9.21 17.43
C SER A 24 -20.03 -8.40 16.18
N THR A 25 -18.86 -8.69 15.63
CA THR A 25 -18.37 -8.15 14.37
C THR A 25 -17.65 -9.23 13.60
N SER A 26 -17.68 -9.14 12.27
CA SER A 26 -16.95 -10.07 11.41
C SER A 26 -16.14 -9.33 10.37
N LEU A 27 -14.99 -9.92 10.02
CA LEU A 27 -14.08 -9.38 9.02
C LEU A 27 -13.64 -10.51 8.09
N THR A 28 -13.71 -10.27 6.79
CA THR A 28 -13.18 -11.19 5.80
C THR A 28 -11.68 -10.98 5.66
N THR A 29 -10.94 -12.04 5.94
CA THR A 29 -9.50 -12.18 5.77
C THR A 29 -9.20 -13.07 4.58
N TYR A 30 -7.94 -13.06 4.11
CA TYR A 30 -7.51 -13.88 2.98
C TYR A 30 -6.32 -14.75 3.37
N ASP A 31 -6.31 -16.00 2.90
CA ASP A 31 -5.22 -16.92 3.13
C ASP A 31 -4.07 -16.76 2.11
N SER A 32 -3.04 -17.60 2.22
CA SER A 32 -1.91 -17.62 1.28
C SER A 32 -2.26 -17.99 -0.17
N LEU A 33 -3.44 -18.58 -0.42
CA LEU A 33 -3.95 -18.91 -1.75
C LEU A 33 -4.91 -17.84 -2.30
N GLY A 34 -5.24 -16.82 -1.49
CA GLY A 34 -6.20 -15.77 -1.82
C GLY A 34 -7.67 -16.17 -1.63
N ALA A 35 -7.94 -17.29 -0.95
CA ALA A 35 -9.31 -17.67 -0.56
C ALA A 35 -9.78 -16.80 0.61
N ALA A 36 -11.07 -16.46 0.61
CA ALA A 36 -11.67 -15.60 1.62
C ALA A 36 -12.16 -16.44 2.81
N HIS A 37 -11.81 -16.01 4.02
CA HIS A 37 -12.24 -16.60 5.29
C HIS A 37 -12.77 -15.53 6.23
N THR A 38 -13.86 -15.82 6.93
CA THR A 38 -14.46 -14.86 7.86
C THR A 38 -13.97 -15.11 9.27
N VAL A 39 -13.34 -14.11 9.88
CA VAL A 39 -13.02 -14.08 11.31
C VAL A 39 -14.13 -13.32 12.01
N THR A 40 -14.74 -13.92 13.03
CA THR A 40 -15.75 -13.29 13.87
C THR A 40 -15.16 -12.99 15.23
N LEU A 41 -15.36 -11.76 15.69
CA LEU A 41 -15.09 -11.31 17.05
C LEU A 41 -16.43 -11.15 17.77
N GLU A 42 -16.56 -11.77 18.92
CA GLU A 42 -17.72 -11.68 19.78
C GLU A 42 -17.28 -11.17 21.14
N PHE A 43 -18.02 -10.21 21.68
CA PHE A 43 -17.75 -9.50 22.92
C PHE A 43 -18.93 -9.71 23.87
N THR A 44 -18.63 -10.15 25.08
CA THR A 44 -19.63 -10.36 26.14
C THR A 44 -19.28 -9.45 27.32
N PRO A 45 -20.20 -8.58 27.76
CA PRO A 45 -19.94 -7.71 28.89
C PRO A 45 -19.88 -8.54 30.18
N ILE A 46 -18.99 -8.17 31.10
CA ILE A 46 -18.85 -8.82 32.39
C ILE A 46 -18.98 -7.78 33.49
N ASP A 47 -19.73 -8.13 34.53
CA ASP A 47 -19.80 -7.41 35.78
C ASP A 47 -19.48 -8.36 36.92
N GLU A 48 -18.25 -8.26 37.45
CA GLU A 48 -17.81 -9.04 38.61
C GLU A 48 -18.04 -8.26 39.93
N ASN A 49 -18.33 -6.97 39.85
CA ASN A 49 -18.36 -6.06 41.00
C ASN A 49 -19.80 -5.68 41.42
N GLY A 50 -20.81 -5.97 40.60
CA GLY A 50 -22.19 -5.54 40.81
C GLY A 50 -22.39 -4.05 40.53
N ASP A 51 -21.51 -3.45 39.72
CA ASP A 51 -21.53 -2.03 39.39
C ASP A 51 -22.43 -1.77 38.18
N SER A 52 -23.15 -0.65 38.16
CA SER A 52 -24.06 -0.30 37.05
C SER A 52 -23.35 0.10 35.75
N ILE A 53 -22.01 0.08 35.73
CA ILE A 53 -21.18 0.44 34.56
C ILE A 53 -20.28 -0.74 34.24
N VAL A 54 -20.38 -1.22 33.01
CA VAL A 54 -19.52 -2.27 32.45
C VAL A 54 -18.19 -1.65 32.03
N ASP A 55 -17.15 -1.89 32.83
CA ASP A 55 -15.77 -1.51 32.51
C ASP A 55 -14.96 -2.64 31.89
N ARG A 56 -15.56 -3.84 31.76
CA ARG A 56 -14.88 -5.06 31.33
C ARG A 56 -15.71 -5.90 30.35
N TRP A 57 -15.01 -6.41 29.34
CA TRP A 57 -15.57 -7.25 28.29
C TRP A 57 -14.69 -8.47 28.04
N ASP A 58 -15.28 -9.65 28.10
CA ASP A 58 -14.68 -10.86 27.54
C ASP A 58 -14.86 -10.84 26.03
N TRP A 59 -13.94 -11.49 25.34
CA TRP A 59 -14.01 -11.58 23.89
C TRP A 59 -13.47 -12.90 23.39
N ILE A 60 -14.03 -13.37 22.28
CA ILE A 60 -13.53 -14.52 21.52
C ILE A 60 -13.36 -14.12 20.06
N ALA A 61 -12.27 -14.56 19.44
CA ALA A 61 -12.09 -14.57 18.00
C ALA A 61 -12.20 -16.01 17.51
N TYR A 62 -13.03 -16.25 16.50
CA TYR A 62 -13.18 -17.57 15.92
C TYR A 62 -13.40 -17.53 14.41
N VAL A 63 -13.11 -18.65 13.77
CA VAL A 63 -13.37 -18.91 12.34
C VAL A 63 -14.33 -20.09 12.20
N PRO A 64 -15.10 -20.20 11.10
CA PRO A 64 -15.94 -21.36 10.86
C PRO A 64 -15.15 -22.67 10.94
N LYS A 65 -15.69 -23.68 11.65
CA LYS A 65 -15.05 -24.99 11.77
C LYS A 65 -14.85 -25.70 10.42
N SER A 66 -15.67 -25.37 9.42
CA SER A 66 -15.52 -25.87 8.04
C SER A 66 -14.23 -25.43 7.36
N ASP A 67 -13.67 -24.30 7.78
CA ASP A 67 -12.56 -23.64 7.09
C ASP A 67 -11.20 -24.11 7.65
N VAL A 68 -11.20 -24.74 8.82
CA VAL A 68 -9.99 -25.17 9.51
C VAL A 68 -9.76 -26.67 9.31
N ASP A 69 -8.51 -27.05 9.13
CA ASP A 69 -8.13 -28.46 8.98
C ASP A 69 -8.62 -29.30 10.18
N SER A 70 -9.16 -30.48 9.88
CA SER A 70 -9.70 -31.41 10.88
C SER A 70 -8.69 -31.91 11.93
N SER A 71 -7.40 -31.70 11.70
CA SER A 71 -6.31 -31.99 12.65
C SER A 71 -6.05 -30.87 13.66
N THR A 72 -6.77 -29.74 13.57
CA THR A 72 -6.66 -28.65 14.54
C THR A 72 -7.00 -29.11 15.96
N THR A 73 -6.16 -28.72 16.93
CA THR A 73 -6.37 -28.99 18.36
C THR A 73 -6.94 -27.78 19.11
N LEU A 74 -7.31 -26.73 18.38
CA LEU A 74 -7.84 -25.50 18.95
C LEU A 74 -9.26 -25.72 19.53
N PRO A 75 -9.62 -24.99 20.60
CA PRO A 75 -10.94 -25.11 21.21
C PRO A 75 -12.06 -24.66 20.26
N LEU A 76 -13.27 -25.19 20.46
CA LEU A 76 -14.45 -24.82 19.68
C LEU A 76 -15.33 -23.85 20.47
N THR A 77 -16.14 -23.07 19.75
CA THR A 77 -17.25 -22.30 20.32
C THR A 77 -18.24 -23.23 21.03
N SER A 78 -19.08 -22.68 21.92
CA SER A 78 -20.08 -23.44 22.69
C SER A 78 -21.09 -24.17 21.80
N ASP A 79 -21.42 -23.62 20.64
CA ASP A 79 -22.28 -24.23 19.62
C ASP A 79 -21.55 -25.25 18.72
N GLY A 80 -20.23 -25.38 18.88
CA GLY A 80 -19.36 -26.31 18.14
C GLY A 80 -19.13 -25.95 16.66
N LYS A 81 -19.59 -24.78 16.20
CA LYS A 81 -19.53 -24.37 14.78
C LYS A 81 -18.32 -23.51 14.44
N GLY A 82 -17.67 -22.90 15.43
CA GLY A 82 -16.46 -22.11 15.28
C GLY A 82 -15.25 -22.76 15.96
N VAL A 83 -14.06 -22.52 15.41
CA VAL A 83 -12.77 -22.80 16.04
C VAL A 83 -12.26 -21.50 16.62
N ILE A 84 -12.02 -21.47 17.93
CA ILE A 84 -11.53 -20.29 18.65
C ILE A 84 -10.03 -20.16 18.40
N ILE A 85 -9.64 -18.99 17.90
CA ILE A 85 -8.26 -18.65 17.54
C ILE A 85 -7.64 -17.67 18.53
N ALA A 86 -8.44 -16.94 19.30
CA ALA A 86 -7.97 -16.16 20.46
C ALA A 86 -9.14 -15.84 21.39
N ARG A 87 -8.83 -15.51 22.64
CA ARG A 87 -9.84 -15.08 23.62
C ARG A 87 -9.23 -14.21 24.71
N GLY A 88 -10.03 -13.32 25.28
CA GLY A 88 -9.74 -12.67 26.55
C GLY A 88 -10.74 -13.14 27.59
N ASP A 89 -10.27 -13.96 28.55
CA ASP A 89 -11.09 -14.60 29.57
C ASP A 89 -10.25 -14.79 30.86
N PRO A 90 -10.75 -14.42 32.05
CA PRO A 90 -10.00 -14.53 33.29
C PRO A 90 -10.00 -15.93 33.94
N ASP A 91 -10.93 -16.83 33.58
CA ASP A 91 -11.24 -18.07 34.34
C ASP A 91 -11.18 -19.38 33.53
N TYR A 92 -10.73 -19.36 32.27
CA TYR A 92 -10.60 -20.60 31.49
C TYR A 92 -9.36 -21.43 31.88
N GLY A 93 -9.50 -22.20 32.95
CA GLY A 93 -8.48 -23.11 33.46
C GLY A 93 -7.93 -24.11 32.44
N THR A 94 -6.62 -24.00 32.15
CA THR A 94 -5.63 -25.06 31.85
C THR A 94 -6.02 -26.27 30.97
N THR A 95 -7.02 -26.17 30.09
CA THR A 95 -7.34 -27.26 29.16
C THR A 95 -7.33 -26.73 27.74
N GLY A 96 -6.14 -26.67 27.15
CA GLY A 96 -5.96 -26.36 25.73
C GLY A 96 -4.55 -25.88 25.43
N THR A 97 -4.32 -24.58 25.51
CA THR A 97 -3.05 -23.95 25.12
C THR A 97 -2.95 -22.54 25.68
N PRO A 98 -2.01 -22.24 26.63
CA PRO A 98 -1.82 -20.90 27.21
C PRO A 98 -1.47 -19.78 26.21
N ALA A 99 -1.18 -20.13 24.95
CA ALA A 99 -0.76 -19.19 23.92
C ALA A 99 -1.92 -18.38 23.30
N LEU A 100 -3.17 -18.64 23.70
CA LEU A 100 -4.38 -18.03 23.13
C LEU A 100 -5.11 -17.09 24.10
N ASP A 101 -4.64 -17.03 25.33
CA ASP A 101 -5.31 -16.40 26.46
C ASP A 101 -4.73 -15.00 26.68
N PHE A 102 -5.58 -14.00 26.47
CA PHE A 102 -5.29 -12.60 26.71
C PHE A 102 -6.05 -12.09 27.95
N ASP A 103 -5.69 -10.91 28.43
CA ASP A 103 -6.52 -10.25 29.44
C ASP A 103 -7.88 -9.87 28.81
N PRO A 104 -8.98 -9.99 29.56
CA PRO A 104 -10.25 -9.36 29.19
C PRO A 104 -10.04 -7.88 28.87
N MET A 105 -10.87 -7.33 28.00
CA MET A 105 -10.80 -5.90 27.69
C MET A 105 -11.23 -5.11 28.91
N ARG A 106 -10.39 -4.20 29.40
CA ARG A 106 -10.71 -3.33 30.54
C ARG A 106 -10.55 -1.88 30.13
N PHE A 107 -11.50 -1.04 30.51
CA PHE A 107 -11.51 0.38 30.22
C PHE A 107 -11.33 1.20 31.50
N ASP A 108 -10.67 2.35 31.40
CA ASP A 108 -10.61 3.30 32.51
C ASP A 108 -11.92 4.12 32.63
N SER A 109 -11.99 4.99 33.63
CA SER A 109 -13.16 5.87 33.83
C SER A 109 -13.43 6.86 32.68
N ASN A 110 -12.47 7.01 31.77
CA ASN A 110 -12.61 7.83 30.56
C ASN A 110 -12.94 6.99 29.32
N GLY A 111 -13.24 5.70 29.48
CA GLY A 111 -13.56 4.78 28.38
C GLY A 111 -12.36 4.37 27.53
N ILE A 112 -11.12 4.56 28.01
CA ILE A 112 -9.90 4.21 27.29
C ILE A 112 -9.41 2.81 27.69
N LEU A 113 -8.99 2.00 26.72
CA LEU A 113 -8.55 0.62 26.96
C LEU A 113 -7.23 0.55 27.75
N ILE A 114 -7.20 -0.16 28.87
CA ILE A 114 -6.04 -0.33 29.77
C ILE A 114 -5.51 -1.78 29.89
N SER A 115 -6.21 -2.79 29.37
CA SER A 115 -5.79 -4.20 29.47
C SER A 115 -4.66 -4.60 28.51
N ASN A 116 -4.19 -5.85 28.61
CA ASN A 116 -3.14 -6.45 27.77
C ASN A 116 -1.79 -5.73 27.88
N ALA A 117 -1.45 -5.25 29.08
CA ALA A 117 -0.19 -4.57 29.41
C ALA A 117 0.26 -3.48 28.41
N GLY A 118 -0.68 -2.80 27.76
CA GLY A 118 -0.37 -1.76 26.76
C GLY A 118 0.02 -2.29 25.37
N ALA A 119 -0.17 -3.58 25.07
CA ALA A 119 0.09 -4.16 23.76
C ALA A 119 -0.66 -3.40 22.65
N SER A 120 0.02 -3.20 21.51
CA SER A 120 -0.55 -2.59 20.31
C SER A 120 -1.36 -3.58 19.48
N SER A 121 -0.93 -4.84 19.44
CA SER A 121 -1.60 -5.95 18.75
C SER A 121 -1.69 -7.19 19.63
N LEU A 122 -2.70 -8.02 19.35
CA LEU A 122 -2.89 -9.35 19.92
C LEU A 122 -2.70 -10.39 18.81
N GLU A 123 -1.71 -11.26 18.95
CA GLU A 123 -1.42 -12.33 17.99
C GLU A 123 -2.32 -13.54 18.26
N PHE A 124 -3.14 -13.93 17.29
CA PHE A 124 -4.02 -15.08 17.41
C PHE A 124 -3.26 -16.39 17.16
N ALA A 125 -3.90 -17.51 17.47
CA ALA A 125 -3.45 -18.84 17.08
C ALA A 125 -3.16 -18.88 15.57
N SER A 126 -2.10 -19.59 15.20
CA SER A 126 -1.93 -19.94 13.79
C SER A 126 -3.09 -20.80 13.31
N VAL A 127 -3.73 -20.37 12.23
CA VAL A 127 -4.85 -21.08 11.60
C VAL A 127 -4.31 -21.96 10.49
N ASN A 128 -4.57 -23.26 10.58
CA ASN A 128 -4.31 -24.21 9.51
C ASN A 128 -5.60 -24.38 8.69
N TRP A 129 -5.61 -23.86 7.48
CA TRP A 129 -6.80 -23.86 6.62
C TRP A 129 -7.00 -25.22 5.93
N ALA A 130 -8.24 -25.69 5.89
CA ALA A 130 -8.62 -26.99 5.32
C ALA A 130 -8.37 -27.12 3.80
N ASN A 131 -8.09 -26.00 3.12
CA ASN A 131 -7.86 -25.95 1.67
C ASN A 131 -6.40 -26.17 1.26
N GLY A 132 -5.50 -26.45 2.21
CA GLY A 132 -4.07 -26.68 1.95
C GLY A 132 -3.24 -25.41 1.78
N ALA A 133 -3.78 -24.25 2.17
CA ALA A 133 -2.99 -23.02 2.33
C ALA A 133 -1.93 -23.19 3.43
N GLN A 134 -0.91 -22.33 3.42
CA GLN A 134 0.05 -22.26 4.51
C GLN A 134 -0.62 -21.82 5.81
N ASP A 135 -0.12 -22.32 6.94
CA ASP A 135 -0.53 -21.87 8.27
C ASP A 135 -0.39 -20.34 8.39
N GLN A 136 -1.45 -19.69 8.85
CA GLN A 136 -1.55 -18.23 8.90
C GLN A 136 -1.62 -17.72 10.34
N SER A 137 -0.76 -16.76 10.69
CA SER A 137 -0.90 -15.96 11.91
C SER A 137 -1.75 -14.74 11.61
N ILE A 138 -2.73 -14.46 12.47
CA ILE A 138 -3.60 -13.27 12.36
C ILE A 138 -3.33 -12.41 13.59
N ALA A 139 -3.03 -11.14 13.40
CA ALA A 139 -2.83 -10.18 14.48
C ALA A 139 -3.96 -9.15 14.48
N TRP A 140 -4.51 -8.86 15.65
CA TRP A 140 -5.51 -7.81 15.81
C TRP A 140 -4.91 -6.58 16.49
N SER A 141 -4.82 -5.47 15.76
CA SER A 141 -4.38 -4.18 16.29
C SER A 141 -5.47 -3.54 17.15
N ILE A 142 -5.17 -3.34 18.44
CA ILE A 142 -6.08 -2.76 19.44
C ILE A 142 -5.68 -1.35 19.87
N ARG A 143 -4.43 -0.94 19.60
CA ARG A 143 -3.90 0.42 19.84
C ARG A 143 -3.00 0.88 18.69
N SER A 144 -2.77 2.19 18.61
CA SER A 144 -1.85 2.77 17.65
C SER A 144 -0.40 2.37 17.95
N GLU A 145 0.34 1.97 16.91
CA GLU A 145 1.78 1.68 17.01
C GLU A 145 2.63 2.94 17.17
N ILE A 146 2.11 4.10 16.77
CA ILE A 146 2.83 5.38 16.78
C ILE A 146 2.62 6.11 18.12
N ASP A 147 1.43 5.99 18.70
CA ASP A 147 1.06 6.61 19.96
C ASP A 147 0.30 5.61 20.83
N SER A 148 1.00 5.01 21.79
CA SER A 148 0.44 3.98 22.69
C SER A 148 -0.74 4.48 23.54
N GLY A 149 -0.94 5.81 23.65
CA GLY A 149 -2.10 6.39 24.32
C GLY A 149 -3.38 6.40 23.47
N THR A 150 -3.26 6.21 22.15
CA THR A 150 -4.40 6.17 21.23
C THR A 150 -4.88 4.73 21.07
N THR A 151 -6.08 4.42 21.55
CA THR A 151 -6.70 3.10 21.47
C THR A 151 -7.71 3.04 20.31
N TYR A 152 -7.82 1.89 19.64
CA TYR A 152 -8.83 1.67 18.60
C TYR A 152 -10.16 1.17 19.16
N LEU A 153 -10.17 0.81 20.44
CA LEU A 153 -11.36 0.42 21.20
C LEU A 153 -11.62 1.43 22.31
N THR A 154 -12.91 1.71 22.53
CA THR A 154 -13.41 2.58 23.58
C THR A 154 -14.56 1.92 24.33
N GLY A 155 -14.74 2.30 25.59
CA GLY A 155 -15.82 1.84 26.47
C GLY A 155 -16.68 3.02 26.91
N TYR A 156 -17.37 3.69 25.99
CA TYR A 156 -18.27 4.79 26.32
C TYR A 156 -19.70 4.30 26.57
N ALA A 157 -20.45 5.04 27.39
CA ALA A 157 -21.89 4.85 27.62
C ALA A 157 -22.72 5.28 26.39
N LEU A 158 -22.51 4.57 25.29
CA LEU A 158 -23.19 4.70 24.01
C LEU A 158 -23.31 3.29 23.42
N ASP A 159 -24.30 3.07 22.57
CA ASP A 159 -24.48 1.79 21.87
C ASP A 159 -23.16 1.27 21.26
N SER A 160 -22.96 -0.04 21.36
CA SER A 160 -21.79 -0.69 20.77
C SER A 160 -21.82 -0.52 19.25
N ALA A 161 -20.74 -0.01 18.69
CA ALA A 161 -20.69 0.35 17.28
C ALA A 161 -19.29 0.25 16.68
N ILE A 162 -19.25 -0.20 15.43
CA ILE A 162 -18.04 -0.25 14.61
C ILE A 162 -17.86 1.10 13.92
N SER A 163 -16.76 1.79 14.21
CA SER A 163 -16.43 3.05 13.52
C SER A 163 -15.59 2.81 12.27
N TYR A 164 -14.73 1.80 12.28
CA TYR A 164 -13.78 1.50 11.21
C TYR A 164 -13.28 0.06 11.32
N THR A 165 -13.08 -0.60 10.19
CA THR A 165 -12.44 -1.91 10.07
C THR A 165 -11.45 -1.90 8.90
N TYR A 166 -10.35 -2.61 9.08
CA TYR A 166 -9.30 -2.75 8.06
C TYR A 166 -8.61 -4.10 8.22
N GLN A 167 -8.21 -4.68 7.09
CA GLN A 167 -7.31 -5.82 7.02
C GLN A 167 -6.41 -5.69 5.80
N ASP A 168 -5.25 -6.32 5.85
CA ASP A 168 -4.14 -6.18 4.91
C ASP A 168 -4.02 -7.36 3.91
N GLY A 169 -4.91 -8.35 3.99
CA GLY A 169 -5.03 -9.45 3.04
C GLY A 169 -5.81 -9.07 1.78
N PHE A 170 -5.54 -9.78 0.68
CA PHE A 170 -6.26 -9.57 -0.58
C PHE A 170 -6.42 -10.90 -1.30
N SER A 171 -7.48 -11.04 -2.10
CA SER A 171 -7.61 -12.16 -3.02
C SER A 171 -6.54 -12.11 -4.10
N ILE A 172 -6.39 -13.21 -4.83
CA ILE A 172 -5.58 -13.20 -6.05
C ILE A 172 -6.12 -12.16 -7.04
N GLY A 173 -5.20 -11.35 -7.58
CA GLY A 173 -5.52 -10.30 -8.54
C GLY A 173 -4.69 -10.44 -9.80
N GLU A 174 -5.32 -10.23 -10.95
CA GLU A 174 -4.65 -10.11 -12.23
C GLU A 174 -4.36 -8.64 -12.52
N LEU A 175 -3.31 -8.37 -13.30
CA LEU A 175 -2.96 -7.00 -13.67
C LEU A 175 -3.97 -6.47 -14.70
N GLU A 176 -4.74 -5.45 -14.33
CA GLU A 176 -5.75 -4.85 -15.21
C GLU A 176 -5.21 -3.64 -15.98
N SER A 177 -4.44 -2.79 -15.31
CA SER A 177 -3.88 -1.60 -15.94
C SER A 177 -2.53 -1.21 -15.37
N VAL A 178 -1.78 -0.46 -16.17
CA VAL A 178 -0.46 0.05 -15.81
C VAL A 178 -0.44 1.56 -16.03
N GLY A 179 0.00 2.29 -15.01
CA GLY A 179 0.30 3.71 -15.07
C GLY A 179 1.77 3.98 -14.76
N ILE A 180 2.25 5.15 -15.15
CA ILE A 180 3.59 5.63 -14.79
C ILE A 180 3.40 6.94 -14.04
N ASN A 181 3.93 7.03 -12.82
CA ASN A 181 3.86 8.25 -12.02
C ASN A 181 5.00 9.23 -12.35
N SER A 182 4.96 10.43 -11.76
CA SER A 182 5.96 11.48 -11.99
C SER A 182 7.38 11.11 -11.54
N ASP A 183 7.49 10.19 -10.58
CA ASP A 183 8.75 9.68 -10.04
C ASP A 183 9.32 8.51 -10.86
N GLY A 184 8.65 8.16 -11.97
CA GLY A 184 9.04 7.08 -12.86
C GLY A 184 8.72 5.68 -12.33
N LYS A 185 7.92 5.55 -11.27
CA LYS A 185 7.41 4.26 -10.81
C LYS A 185 6.28 3.81 -11.73
N ILE A 186 6.39 2.55 -12.15
CA ILE A 186 5.37 1.84 -12.90
C ILE A 186 4.41 1.23 -11.88
N ILE A 187 3.18 1.74 -11.86
CA ILE A 187 2.13 1.35 -10.93
C ILE A 187 1.18 0.42 -11.68
N GLY A 188 1.03 -0.80 -11.18
CA GLY A 188 0.03 -1.76 -11.64
C GLY A 188 -1.22 -1.66 -10.77
N VAL A 189 -2.39 -1.56 -11.41
CA VAL A 189 -3.70 -1.72 -10.79
C VAL A 189 -4.16 -3.16 -11.05
N PHE A 190 -4.53 -3.86 -9.97
CA PHE A 190 -4.92 -5.26 -10.02
C PHE A 190 -6.43 -5.42 -9.81
N SER A 191 -7.00 -6.51 -10.32
CA SER A 191 -8.44 -6.81 -10.24
C SER A 191 -8.95 -7.01 -8.81
N ASN A 192 -8.05 -7.28 -7.86
CA ASN A 192 -8.36 -7.35 -6.42
C ASN A 192 -8.42 -5.96 -5.74
N GLY A 193 -8.40 -4.88 -6.51
CA GLY A 193 -8.46 -3.50 -6.02
C GLY A 193 -7.14 -2.97 -5.45
N THR A 194 -6.07 -3.78 -5.44
CA THR A 194 -4.76 -3.33 -4.96
C THR A 194 -4.02 -2.57 -6.04
N THR A 195 -3.20 -1.61 -5.60
CA THR A 195 -2.24 -0.91 -6.44
C THR A 195 -0.84 -1.17 -5.93
N LYS A 196 0.05 -1.66 -6.80
CA LYS A 196 1.45 -1.93 -6.43
C LYS A 196 2.41 -1.29 -7.42
N ALA A 197 3.51 -0.74 -6.91
CA ALA A 197 4.62 -0.32 -7.75
C ALA A 197 5.38 -1.58 -8.19
N VAL A 198 5.31 -1.90 -9.48
CA VAL A 198 5.90 -3.12 -10.05
C VAL A 198 7.35 -2.89 -10.45
N ALA A 199 7.67 -1.69 -10.93
CA ALA A 199 9.02 -1.34 -11.40
C ALA A 199 9.28 0.15 -11.30
N GLN A 200 10.52 0.56 -11.54
CA GLN A 200 10.92 1.96 -11.60
C GLN A 200 11.83 2.21 -12.80
N ILE A 201 11.53 3.28 -13.55
CA ILE A 201 12.32 3.75 -14.67
C ILE A 201 13.55 4.47 -14.11
N ALA A 202 14.73 4.02 -14.53
CA ALA A 202 15.98 4.68 -14.22
C ALA A 202 16.27 5.77 -15.25
N LEU A 203 16.67 6.96 -14.77
CA LEU A 203 17.11 8.06 -15.62
C LEU A 203 18.61 8.26 -15.47
N ALA A 204 19.29 8.50 -16.58
CA ALA A 204 20.71 8.81 -16.62
C ALA A 204 20.93 10.28 -17.02
N THR A 205 21.79 10.97 -16.29
CA THR A 205 22.30 12.30 -16.68
C THR A 205 23.79 12.22 -17.00
N PHE A 206 24.21 12.98 -18.00
CA PHE A 206 25.61 13.11 -18.38
C PHE A 206 26.11 14.50 -18.01
N PRO A 207 27.35 14.64 -17.51
CA PRO A 207 27.95 15.95 -17.25
C PRO A 207 27.99 16.87 -18.48
N ALA A 208 28.24 16.31 -19.67
CA ALA A 208 28.27 17.04 -20.93
C ALA A 208 27.38 16.36 -22.00
N PRO A 209 26.07 16.67 -22.05
CA PRO A 209 25.15 16.02 -22.99
C PRO A 209 25.49 16.23 -24.47
N THR A 210 26.07 17.38 -24.82
CA THR A 210 26.49 17.69 -26.20
C THR A 210 27.68 16.85 -26.68
N GLY A 211 28.39 16.20 -25.75
CA GLY A 211 29.49 15.29 -26.06
C GLY A 211 29.08 13.85 -26.37
N LEU A 212 27.77 13.55 -26.34
CA LEU A 212 27.25 12.22 -26.68
C LEU A 212 27.37 11.95 -28.18
N THR A 213 27.62 10.70 -28.55
CA THR A 213 27.65 10.28 -29.96
C THR A 213 26.26 9.86 -30.40
N ILE A 214 25.78 10.39 -31.53
CA ILE A 214 24.49 10.04 -32.10
C ILE A 214 24.61 8.66 -32.76
N MET A 215 23.75 7.71 -32.35
CA MET A 215 23.72 6.35 -32.90
C MET A 215 22.63 6.17 -33.97
N GLY A 216 21.77 7.17 -34.15
CA GLY A 216 20.57 7.08 -35.00
C GLY A 216 19.33 6.67 -34.19
N GLU A 217 18.15 6.71 -34.81
CA GLU A 217 16.87 6.30 -34.18
C GLU A 217 16.58 6.97 -32.82
N ASN A 218 16.97 8.23 -32.63
CA ASN A 218 16.90 8.97 -31.36
C ASN A 218 17.74 8.37 -30.21
N MET A 219 18.66 7.45 -30.51
CA MET A 219 19.59 6.88 -29.54
C MET A 219 20.92 7.65 -29.49
N PHE A 220 21.46 7.75 -28.27
CA PHE A 220 22.75 8.37 -27.99
C PHE A 220 23.63 7.38 -27.23
N ALA A 221 24.92 7.35 -27.56
CA ALA A 221 25.92 6.55 -26.87
C ALA A 221 26.89 7.44 -26.09
N GLN A 222 27.36 6.91 -24.96
CA GLN A 222 28.43 7.51 -24.17
C GLN A 222 29.71 7.64 -24.99
N ALA A 223 30.36 8.79 -24.90
CA ALA A 223 31.66 9.06 -25.51
C ALA A 223 32.61 9.71 -24.50
N PRO A 224 33.93 9.73 -24.76
CA PRO A 224 34.88 10.39 -23.88
C PRO A 224 34.54 11.86 -23.60
N GLY A 225 33.93 12.55 -24.58
CA GLY A 225 33.49 13.95 -24.45
C GLY A 225 32.23 14.16 -23.60
N SER A 226 31.42 13.13 -23.34
CA SER A 226 30.19 13.26 -22.54
C SER A 226 30.41 13.07 -21.03
N GLY A 227 31.51 12.42 -20.65
CA GLY A 227 31.72 11.90 -19.29
C GLY A 227 30.90 10.64 -19.01
N SER A 228 30.97 10.16 -17.76
CA SER A 228 30.24 8.97 -17.30
C SER A 228 28.78 9.28 -16.93
N PRO A 229 27.84 8.36 -17.22
CA PRO A 229 26.44 8.54 -16.83
C PRO A 229 26.28 8.46 -15.31
N THR A 230 25.45 9.35 -14.76
CA THR A 230 24.95 9.25 -13.39
C THR A 230 23.51 8.77 -13.44
N ILE A 231 23.28 7.54 -12.98
CA ILE A 231 21.96 6.90 -13.00
C ILE A 231 21.26 7.16 -11.66
N GLY A 232 19.96 7.44 -11.70
CA GLY A 232 19.13 7.55 -10.50
C GLY A 232 17.64 7.63 -10.82
N THR A 233 16.86 7.95 -9.80
CA THR A 233 15.40 8.11 -9.92
C THR A 233 15.04 9.45 -10.52
N ALA A 234 13.85 9.54 -11.13
CA ALA A 234 13.30 10.83 -11.54
C ALA A 234 13.13 11.79 -10.35
N ASN A 235 13.06 13.10 -10.64
CA ASN A 235 12.86 14.17 -9.65
C ASN A 235 13.92 14.23 -8.52
N SER A 236 15.13 13.73 -8.77
CA SER A 236 16.22 13.68 -7.79
C SER A 236 17.56 13.95 -8.47
N GLY A 237 18.54 14.52 -7.76
CA GLY A 237 19.91 14.71 -8.28
C GLY A 237 19.99 15.50 -9.59
N GLY A 238 19.12 16.49 -9.78
CA GLY A 238 19.05 17.32 -10.99
C GLY A 238 18.36 16.66 -12.19
N ARG A 239 17.78 15.47 -12.02
CA ARG A 239 16.99 14.78 -13.05
C ARG A 239 15.57 15.35 -13.10
N GLY A 240 15.00 15.42 -14.30
CA GLY A 240 13.62 15.85 -14.53
C GLY A 240 12.57 14.87 -14.00
N THR A 241 11.31 15.27 -14.10
CA THR A 241 10.14 14.43 -13.82
C THR A 241 9.72 13.65 -15.07
N ILE A 242 9.08 12.51 -14.89
CA ILE A 242 8.47 11.76 -16.00
C ILE A 242 7.00 12.16 -16.11
N VAL A 243 6.48 12.28 -17.33
CA VAL A 243 5.05 12.45 -17.56
C VAL A 243 4.55 11.22 -18.31
N GLY A 244 3.80 10.37 -17.61
CA GLY A 244 3.20 9.18 -18.20
C GLY A 244 2.21 9.55 -19.31
N GLN A 245 2.05 8.64 -20.28
CA GLN A 245 1.09 8.75 -21.39
C GLN A 245 1.24 10.03 -22.24
N SER A 246 2.41 10.65 -22.23
CA SER A 246 2.73 11.81 -23.05
C SER A 246 3.92 11.51 -23.98
N LEU A 247 3.97 12.23 -25.10
CA LEU A 247 5.05 12.12 -26.09
C LEU A 247 5.74 13.48 -26.21
N GLU A 248 7.06 13.50 -26.02
CA GLU A 248 7.87 14.69 -26.22
C GLU A 248 7.98 15.02 -27.71
N MET A 249 7.57 16.25 -28.08
CA MET A 249 7.64 16.73 -29.46
C MET A 249 9.04 17.29 -29.78
N ALA A 250 9.37 17.35 -31.07
CA ALA A 250 10.61 17.98 -31.51
C ALA A 250 10.68 19.44 -31.07
N ASN A 251 11.85 19.88 -30.63
CA ASN A 251 12.12 21.27 -30.24
C ASN A 251 12.35 22.21 -31.45
N VAL A 252 12.03 21.79 -32.67
CA VAL A 252 12.34 22.49 -33.92
C VAL A 252 11.16 23.34 -34.38
N ASP A 253 11.40 24.64 -34.56
CA ASP A 253 10.44 25.56 -35.19
C ASP A 253 10.70 25.68 -36.69
N LEU A 254 9.72 25.26 -37.50
CA LEU A 254 9.81 25.28 -38.96
C LEU A 254 10.07 26.68 -39.53
N THR A 255 9.52 27.74 -38.95
CA THR A 255 9.64 29.09 -39.50
C THR A 255 11.09 29.59 -39.46
N THR A 256 11.76 29.33 -38.34
CA THR A 256 13.18 29.67 -38.18
C THR A 256 14.06 28.78 -39.05
N GLN A 257 13.75 27.48 -39.17
CA GLN A 257 14.50 26.58 -40.06
C GLN A 257 14.40 26.99 -41.53
N PHE A 258 13.21 27.37 -42.02
CA PHE A 258 13.03 27.84 -43.40
C PHE A 258 13.77 29.16 -43.64
N THR A 259 13.74 30.09 -42.69
CA THR A 259 14.47 31.36 -42.82
C THR A 259 15.98 31.11 -42.88
N SER A 260 16.51 30.25 -42.01
CA SER A 260 17.92 29.84 -42.03
C SER A 260 18.32 29.17 -43.36
N MET A 261 17.43 28.35 -43.94
CA MET A 261 17.66 27.75 -45.26
C MET A 261 17.74 28.83 -46.35
N ILE A 262 16.83 29.81 -46.36
CA ILE A 262 16.84 30.92 -47.32
C ILE A 262 18.11 31.76 -47.18
N VAL A 263 18.56 32.02 -45.95
CA VAL A 263 19.81 32.75 -45.70
C VAL A 263 21.01 31.97 -46.22
N MET A 264 21.07 30.65 -45.94
CA MET A 264 22.14 29.80 -46.48
C MET A 264 22.12 29.75 -48.00
N GLN A 265 20.94 29.66 -48.63
CA GLN A 265 20.80 29.68 -50.09
C GLN A 265 21.27 31.02 -50.69
N ARG A 266 20.84 32.16 -50.13
CA ARG A 266 21.31 33.48 -50.59
C ARG A 266 22.81 33.66 -50.37
N GLY A 267 23.35 33.12 -49.28
CA GLY A 267 24.79 33.10 -49.03
C GLY A 267 25.55 32.29 -50.09
N PHE A 268 25.02 31.12 -50.46
CA PHE A 268 25.57 30.29 -51.54
C PHE A 268 25.50 30.99 -52.90
N GLU A 269 24.38 31.63 -53.23
CA GLU A 269 24.21 32.42 -54.47
C GLU A 269 25.19 33.61 -54.52
N ALA A 270 25.37 34.32 -53.40
CA ALA A 270 26.32 35.42 -53.30
C ALA A 270 27.77 34.92 -53.47
N ASN A 271 28.16 33.84 -52.80
CA ASN A 271 29.48 33.23 -52.94
C ASN A 271 29.73 32.74 -54.37
N SER A 272 28.72 32.14 -55.01
CA SER A 272 28.81 31.70 -56.41
C SER A 272 28.99 32.89 -57.36
N LYS A 273 28.30 34.01 -57.11
CA LYS A 273 28.45 35.23 -57.90
C LYS A 273 29.82 35.86 -57.73
N ILE A 274 30.39 35.84 -56.52
CA ILE A 274 31.77 36.29 -56.28
C ILE A 274 32.74 35.46 -57.14
N VAL A 275 32.63 34.13 -57.14
CA VAL A 275 33.49 33.25 -57.96
C VAL A 275 33.39 33.61 -59.44
N THR A 276 32.17 33.71 -59.99
CA THR A 276 31.98 34.05 -61.42
C THR A 276 32.58 35.42 -61.78
N VAL A 277 32.42 36.42 -60.91
CA VAL A 277 32.98 37.75 -61.12
C VAL A 277 34.51 37.71 -61.05
N THR A 278 35.08 36.95 -60.11
CA THR A 278 36.52 36.73 -60.03
C THR A 278 37.05 36.04 -61.29
N ASP A 279 36.38 35.01 -61.80
CA ASP A 279 36.77 34.33 -63.04
C ASP A 279 36.75 35.27 -64.25
N GLN A 280 35.73 36.13 -64.34
CA GLN A 280 35.66 37.15 -65.39
C GLN A 280 36.81 38.17 -65.28
N MET A 281 37.16 38.61 -64.07
CA MET A 281 38.30 39.50 -63.86
C MET A 281 39.63 38.84 -64.25
N ILE A 282 39.81 37.54 -63.95
CA ILE A 282 40.99 36.77 -64.35
C ILE A 282 41.08 36.70 -65.89
N GLN A 283 39.97 36.43 -66.57
CA GLN A 283 39.93 36.42 -68.04
C GLN A 283 40.31 37.79 -68.64
N VAL A 284 39.78 38.87 -68.09
CA VAL A 284 40.12 40.24 -68.53
C VAL A 284 41.61 40.53 -68.30
N MET A 285 42.18 40.18 -67.13
CA MET A 285 43.63 40.32 -66.88
C MET A 285 44.48 39.54 -67.88
N LEU A 286 44.10 38.30 -68.20
CA LEU A 286 44.81 37.49 -69.19
C LEU A 286 44.75 38.11 -70.59
N SER A 287 43.64 38.76 -70.95
CA SER A 287 43.46 39.43 -72.24
C SER A 287 44.25 40.74 -72.39
N LEU A 288 44.60 41.40 -71.27
CA LEU A 288 45.42 42.62 -71.23
C LEU A 288 46.91 42.35 -71.43
N LYS A 289 47.37 41.10 -71.35
CA LYS A 289 48.78 40.70 -71.56
C LYS A 289 49.09 40.44 -73.06
N ARG A 290 48.63 41.31 -73.95
CA ARG A 290 49.02 41.33 -75.37
C ARG A 290 49.54 42.70 -75.77
#